data_AF-A0A3E2HTM5-F1
#
_entry.id   AF-A0A3E2HTM5-F1
#
_cell.length_a   1.000
_cell.length_b   1.000
_cell.length_c   1.000
_cell.angle_alpha   90.00
_cell.angle_beta   90.00
_cell.angle_gamma   90.00
#
_symmetry.space_group_name_H-M   'P 1'
#
loop_
_entity.id
_entity.type
_entity.pdbx_description
1 polymer ?
#
loop_
_entity_poly.entity_id
_entity_poly.type
_entity_poly.pdbx_seq_one_letter_code
_entity_poly.pdbx_strand_id
1 'polypeptide(L)'
;MSYPLEGRDLKSITDEELVDTWHASKRQASNRGSFDDDCLHVVQITSTAIMKMNMSVEAEIVNMEEVLKKSSVPVPRLYRSGSARQLEYIITEYIDGERLDRIGWETRTERERQHIKAEIKKAFISLSNIRGTVPGPVKNIAQGRLFSVYGAHTKFSTVRELEELLTAKLFGKGSLIGAFDQLVMCHMDLNMRNLIFDKNNRLFFLDWADSGYYPPESQEALLLHDIQLTHPDSAWEQDLLEVHRELYGSGNEEVVAKLIRVIQNNNGPRGASHLVNDKQSAGEPTFVPRKS
;
A
#
# COMPACT_ATOMS: atom_id res chain seq x y z
N MET A 1 1.80 -5.25 -30.33
CA MET A 1 2.31 -6.48 -29.70
C MET A 1 1.11 -7.33 -29.32
N SER A 2 1.18 -8.65 -29.49
CA SER A 2 0.14 -9.55 -28.97
C SER A 2 0.45 -9.84 -27.49
N TYR A 3 -0.52 -9.64 -26.61
CA TYR A 3 -0.42 -10.06 -25.21
C TYR A 3 -0.51 -11.59 -25.11
N PRO A 4 0.10 -12.23 -24.08
CA PRO A 4 0.25 -13.68 -24.04
C PRO A 4 -1.08 -14.45 -23.96
N LEU A 5 -2.12 -13.86 -23.37
CA LEU A 5 -3.44 -14.50 -23.20
C LEU A 5 -4.55 -13.77 -23.96
N GLU A 6 -4.21 -12.95 -24.96
CA GLU A 6 -5.20 -12.20 -25.74
C GLU A 6 -6.26 -13.12 -26.37
N GLY A 7 -7.54 -12.72 -26.28
CA GLY A 7 -8.66 -13.47 -26.83
C GLY A 7 -9.06 -14.75 -26.08
N ARG A 8 -8.40 -15.08 -24.96
CA ARG A 8 -8.74 -16.24 -24.14
C ARG A 8 -9.65 -15.87 -22.98
N ASP A 9 -10.57 -16.78 -22.63
CA ASP A 9 -11.36 -16.64 -21.41
C ASP A 9 -10.48 -16.95 -20.19
N LEU A 10 -10.15 -15.90 -19.44
CA LEU A 10 -9.32 -15.96 -18.23
C LEU A 10 -9.89 -16.89 -17.15
N LYS A 11 -11.17 -17.26 -17.18
CA LYS A 11 -11.77 -18.23 -16.24
C LYS A 11 -11.50 -19.68 -16.64
N SER A 12 -11.24 -19.94 -17.91
CA SER A 12 -11.01 -21.29 -18.45
C SER A 12 -9.55 -21.77 -18.34
N ILE A 13 -8.61 -20.85 -18.11
CA ILE A 13 -7.18 -21.12 -18.01
C ILE A 13 -6.86 -21.79 -16.67
N THR A 14 -5.95 -22.76 -16.63
CA THR A 14 -5.54 -23.38 -15.35
C THR A 14 -4.66 -22.44 -14.52
N ASP A 15 -4.63 -22.61 -13.20
CA ASP A 15 -3.80 -21.78 -12.32
C ASP A 15 -2.30 -21.97 -12.66
N GLU A 16 -1.89 -23.19 -12.99
CA GLU A 16 -0.53 -23.52 -13.40
C GLU A 16 -0.12 -22.78 -14.68
N GLU A 17 -1.00 -22.74 -15.67
CA GLU A 17 -0.74 -22.05 -16.93
C GLU A 17 -0.66 -20.52 -16.75
N LEU A 18 -1.47 -19.94 -15.86
CA LEU A 18 -1.37 -18.53 -15.49
C LEU A 18 0.00 -18.22 -14.87
N VAL A 19 0.44 -19.05 -13.92
CA VAL A 19 1.76 -18.89 -13.27
C VAL A 19 2.90 -19.05 -14.27
N ASP A 20 2.84 -20.05 -15.16
CA ASP A 20 3.86 -20.27 -16.19
C ASP A 20 3.93 -19.09 -17.17
N THR A 21 2.76 -18.55 -17.55
CA THR A 21 2.65 -17.35 -18.39
C THR A 21 3.27 -16.14 -17.70
N TRP A 22 2.98 -15.94 -16.42
CA TRP A 22 3.53 -14.85 -15.64
C TRP A 22 5.06 -14.90 -15.59
N HIS A 23 5.64 -16.07 -15.30
CA HIS A 23 7.09 -16.27 -15.29
C HIS A 23 7.72 -16.04 -16.68
N ALA A 24 7.06 -16.47 -17.76
CA ALA A 24 7.53 -16.24 -19.12
C ALA A 24 7.54 -14.75 -19.47
N SER A 25 6.47 -14.03 -19.17
CA SER A 25 6.34 -12.58 -19.39
C SER A 25 7.39 -11.80 -18.60
N LYS A 26 7.60 -12.16 -17.33
CA LYS A 26 8.63 -11.52 -16.48
C LYS A 26 10.04 -11.69 -17.07
N ARG A 27 10.40 -12.91 -17.50
CA ARG A 27 11.70 -13.16 -18.15
C ARG A 27 11.90 -12.32 -19.42
N GLN A 28 10.85 -12.15 -20.22
CA GLN A 28 10.92 -11.31 -21.42
C GLN A 28 11.12 -9.83 -21.09
N ALA A 29 10.42 -9.30 -20.08
CA ALA A 29 10.58 -7.92 -19.62
C ALA A 29 12.01 -7.69 -19.07
N SER A 30 12.53 -8.63 -18.28
CA SER A 30 13.89 -8.58 -17.76
C SER A 30 14.95 -8.54 -18.87
N ASN A 31 14.77 -9.33 -19.93
CA ASN A 31 15.71 -9.35 -21.06
C ASN A 31 15.70 -8.05 -21.90
N ARG A 32 14.69 -7.19 -21.75
CA ARG A 32 14.58 -5.91 -22.50
C ARG A 32 15.16 -4.72 -21.76
N GLY A 33 15.74 -4.90 -20.56
CA GLY A 33 16.35 -3.81 -19.79
C GLY A 33 15.35 -2.78 -19.23
N SER A 34 14.05 -3.06 -19.31
CA SER A 34 12.99 -2.26 -18.70
C SER A 34 12.84 -2.66 -17.24
N PHE A 35 13.69 -2.13 -16.35
CA PHE A 35 13.65 -2.45 -14.92
C PHE A 35 13.29 -1.23 -14.09
N ASP A 36 12.16 -1.36 -13.41
CA ASP A 36 11.80 -0.63 -12.21
C ASP A 36 11.48 -1.73 -11.17
N ASP A 37 12.07 -1.69 -9.97
CA ASP A 37 12.08 -2.81 -9.01
C ASP A 37 10.65 -3.17 -8.54
N ASP A 38 9.74 -2.20 -8.56
CA ASP A 38 8.30 -2.38 -8.26
C ASP A 38 7.53 -3.11 -9.36
N CYS A 39 8.01 -3.09 -10.61
CA CYS A 39 7.39 -3.80 -11.73
C CYS A 39 7.66 -5.32 -11.71
N LEU A 40 8.46 -5.81 -10.76
CA LEU A 40 8.84 -7.23 -10.68
C LEU A 40 7.66 -8.17 -10.41
N HIS A 41 6.52 -7.65 -9.97
CA HIS A 41 5.37 -8.46 -9.56
C HIS A 41 4.18 -8.41 -10.52
N VAL A 42 4.17 -7.52 -11.52
CA VAL A 42 3.01 -7.22 -12.36
C VAL A 42 3.32 -7.45 -13.84
N VAL A 43 2.46 -8.17 -14.55
CA VAL A 43 2.55 -8.35 -16.01
C VAL A 43 1.20 -8.13 -16.67
N GLN A 44 1.19 -7.43 -17.80
CA GLN A 44 -0.02 -7.30 -18.62
C GLN A 44 -0.21 -8.57 -19.45
N ILE A 45 -1.32 -9.28 -19.23
CA ILE A 45 -1.59 -10.59 -19.84
C ILE A 45 -2.57 -10.52 -21.00
N THR A 46 -3.40 -9.47 -21.05
CA THR A 46 -4.25 -9.10 -22.19
C THR A 46 -4.26 -7.59 -22.35
N SER A 47 -4.86 -7.10 -23.43
CA SER A 47 -5.10 -5.67 -23.67
C SER A 47 -5.91 -4.98 -22.56
N THR A 48 -6.62 -5.73 -21.74
CA THR A 48 -7.54 -5.24 -20.71
C THR A 48 -7.29 -5.83 -19.31
N ALA A 49 -6.24 -6.63 -19.13
CA ALA A 49 -5.97 -7.33 -17.87
C ALA A 49 -4.49 -7.33 -17.48
N ILE A 50 -4.23 -7.09 -16.20
CA ILE A 50 -2.93 -7.30 -15.56
C ILE A 50 -3.01 -8.46 -14.57
N MET A 51 -1.88 -9.12 -14.38
CA MET A 51 -1.70 -10.16 -13.37
C MET A 51 -0.58 -9.75 -12.42
N LYS A 52 -0.88 -9.72 -11.12
CA LYS A 52 0.09 -9.52 -10.03
C LYS A 52 0.27 -10.83 -9.27
N MET A 53 1.50 -11.13 -8.86
CA MET A 53 1.84 -12.28 -8.03
C MET A 53 2.71 -11.87 -6.83
N ASN A 54 2.22 -12.10 -5.62
CA ASN A 54 2.95 -11.85 -4.36
C ASN A 54 2.29 -12.55 -3.17
N MET A 55 2.94 -12.57 -2.00
CA MET A 55 2.39 -13.14 -0.74
C MET A 55 1.29 -12.29 -0.09
N SER A 56 1.10 -11.04 -0.51
CA SER A 56 0.14 -10.10 0.10
C SER A 56 -1.10 -9.84 -0.78
N VAL A 57 -1.33 -10.68 -1.78
CA VAL A 57 -2.40 -10.47 -2.76
C VAL A 57 -3.78 -10.61 -2.12
N GLU A 58 -3.98 -11.53 -1.18
CA GLU A 58 -5.27 -11.65 -0.51
C GLU A 58 -5.67 -10.38 0.26
N ALA A 59 -4.74 -9.71 0.93
CA ALA A 59 -5.03 -8.46 1.64
C ALA A 59 -5.47 -7.36 0.66
N GLU A 60 -4.78 -7.22 -0.47
CA GLU A 60 -5.14 -6.28 -1.53
C GLU A 60 -6.54 -6.53 -2.08
N ILE A 61 -6.89 -7.79 -2.37
CA ILE A 61 -8.22 -8.17 -2.88
C ILE A 61 -9.32 -7.75 -1.90
N VAL A 62 -9.20 -8.14 -0.63
CA VAL A 62 -10.26 -7.90 0.36
C VAL A 62 -10.42 -6.41 0.66
N ASN A 63 -9.31 -5.66 0.70
CA ASN A 63 -9.37 -4.21 0.86
C ASN A 63 -10.04 -3.52 -0.35
N MET A 64 -9.71 -3.94 -1.58
CA MET A 64 -10.36 -3.43 -2.79
C MET A 64 -11.87 -3.71 -2.79
N GLU A 65 -12.28 -4.93 -2.42
CA GLU A 65 -13.70 -5.30 -2.31
C GLU A 65 -14.44 -4.44 -1.27
N GLU A 66 -13.82 -4.20 -0.12
CA GLU A 66 -14.39 -3.38 0.95
C GLU A 66 -14.58 -1.93 0.50
N VAL A 67 -13.59 -1.36 -0.18
CA VAL A 67 -13.65 0.00 -0.74
C VAL A 67 -14.71 0.09 -1.83
N LEU A 68 -14.75 -0.86 -2.76
CA LEU A 68 -15.74 -0.90 -3.84
C LEU A 68 -17.17 -1.01 -3.30
N LYS A 69 -17.37 -1.75 -2.22
CA LYS A 69 -18.69 -1.94 -1.60
C LYS A 69 -19.19 -0.71 -0.85
N LYS A 70 -18.29 0.08 -0.27
CA LYS A 70 -18.63 1.15 0.68
C LYS A 70 -18.35 2.56 0.18
N SER A 71 -17.86 2.71 -1.05
CA SER A 71 -17.40 4.00 -1.57
C SER A 71 -17.59 4.13 -3.08
N SER A 72 -17.37 5.33 -3.60
CA SER A 72 -17.28 5.59 -5.04
C SER A 72 -15.85 5.69 -5.55
N VAL A 73 -14.85 5.38 -4.71
CA VAL A 73 -13.43 5.43 -5.10
C VAL A 73 -13.18 4.40 -6.19
N PRO A 74 -12.67 4.81 -7.37
CA PRO A 74 -12.34 3.87 -8.43
C PRO A 74 -11.21 2.92 -8.01
N VAL A 75 -11.49 1.63 -8.07
CA VAL A 75 -10.52 0.54 -7.92
C VAL A 75 -10.57 -0.37 -9.16
N PRO A 76 -9.48 -1.01 -9.57
CA PRO A 76 -9.49 -1.93 -10.70
C PRO A 76 -10.49 -3.07 -10.51
N ARG A 77 -11.26 -3.41 -11.56
CA ARG A 77 -12.18 -4.55 -11.47
C ARG A 77 -11.42 -5.87 -11.32
N LEU A 78 -11.76 -6.66 -10.29
CA LEU A 78 -11.23 -8.01 -10.09
C LEU A 78 -11.81 -8.97 -11.15
N TYR A 79 -10.93 -9.66 -11.90
CA TYR A 79 -11.33 -10.67 -12.87
C TYR A 79 -11.22 -12.09 -12.31
N ARG A 80 -10.12 -12.36 -11.60
CA ARG A 80 -9.82 -13.66 -11.01
C ARG A 80 -8.76 -13.51 -9.93
N SER A 81 -8.81 -14.35 -8.91
CA SER A 81 -7.72 -14.57 -7.98
C SER A 81 -7.55 -16.08 -7.74
N GLY A 82 -6.41 -16.46 -7.19
CA GLY A 82 -6.12 -17.86 -6.89
C GLY A 82 -4.74 -18.03 -6.29
N SER A 83 -4.35 -19.29 -6.10
CA SER A 83 -3.05 -19.65 -5.56
C SER A 83 -2.50 -20.90 -6.25
N ALA A 84 -1.26 -20.84 -6.72
CA ALA A 84 -0.57 -21.98 -7.29
C ALA A 84 0.92 -21.93 -6.94
N ARG A 85 1.52 -23.11 -6.70
CA ARG A 85 2.94 -23.24 -6.32
C ARG A 85 3.34 -22.36 -5.13
N GLN A 86 2.47 -22.28 -4.11
CA GLN A 86 2.64 -21.44 -2.90
C GLN A 86 2.67 -19.93 -3.16
N LEU A 87 2.29 -19.48 -4.36
CA LEU A 87 2.16 -18.08 -4.70
C LEU A 87 0.69 -17.74 -4.90
N GLU A 88 0.27 -16.61 -4.35
CA GLU A 88 -1.03 -16.03 -4.63
C GLU A 88 -0.94 -15.10 -5.85
N TYR A 89 -2.04 -15.01 -6.58
CA TYR A 89 -2.15 -14.11 -7.72
C TYR A 89 -3.51 -13.43 -7.78
N ILE A 90 -3.50 -12.26 -8.37
CA ILE A 90 -4.68 -11.46 -8.68
C ILE A 90 -4.60 -11.03 -10.13
N ILE A 91 -5.71 -11.15 -10.83
CA ILE A 91 -5.92 -10.64 -12.16
C ILE A 91 -6.98 -9.55 -12.07
N THR A 92 -6.60 -8.34 -12.45
CA THR A 92 -7.47 -7.17 -12.44
C THR A 92 -7.53 -6.53 -13.81
N GLU A 93 -8.47 -5.60 -13.95
CA GLU A 93 -8.52 -4.67 -15.06
C GLU A 93 -7.20 -3.92 -15.24
N TYR A 94 -6.72 -3.89 -16.48
CA TYR A 94 -5.69 -2.95 -16.89
C TYR A 94 -6.33 -1.56 -17.05
N ILE A 95 -5.91 -0.60 -16.22
CA ILE A 95 -6.36 0.78 -16.32
C ILE A 95 -5.57 1.46 -17.45
N ASP A 96 -6.24 1.65 -18.58
CA ASP A 96 -5.69 2.37 -19.73
C ASP A 96 -5.71 3.89 -19.45
N GLY A 97 -4.54 4.41 -19.07
CA GLY A 97 -4.40 5.76 -18.54
C GLY A 97 -2.96 6.17 -18.25
N GLU A 98 -2.81 7.35 -17.63
CA GLU A 98 -1.53 7.92 -17.25
C GLU A 98 -1.31 7.82 -15.73
N ARG A 99 -0.22 7.16 -15.35
CA ARG A 99 0.23 7.04 -13.96
C ARG A 99 0.89 8.35 -13.52
N LEU A 100 0.62 8.81 -12.30
CA LEU A 100 1.01 10.15 -11.89
C LEU A 100 2.54 10.37 -11.82
N ASP A 101 3.30 9.31 -11.56
CA ASP A 101 4.77 9.34 -11.52
C ASP A 101 5.44 9.47 -12.90
N ARG A 102 4.69 9.38 -14.02
CA ARG A 102 5.24 9.52 -15.38
C ARG A 102 5.70 10.93 -15.71
N ILE A 103 5.13 11.91 -15.04
CA ILE A 103 5.51 13.33 -15.12
C ILE A 103 5.97 13.72 -13.72
N GLY A 104 7.08 14.46 -13.60
CA GLY A 104 7.55 14.95 -12.30
C GLY A 104 6.54 15.92 -11.68
N TRP A 105 6.25 15.80 -10.39
CA TRP A 105 5.25 16.64 -9.72
C TRP A 105 5.61 18.14 -9.81
N GLU A 106 6.90 18.44 -9.65
CA GLU A 106 7.50 19.76 -9.77
C GLU A 106 7.37 20.39 -11.17
N THR A 107 7.27 19.56 -12.21
CA THR A 107 7.11 20.04 -13.60
C THR A 107 5.67 20.36 -13.98
N ARG A 108 4.70 19.90 -13.16
CA ARG A 108 3.28 20.20 -13.38
C ARG A 108 2.97 21.66 -13.11
N THR A 109 2.06 22.21 -13.89
CA THR A 109 1.46 23.52 -13.65
C THR A 109 0.64 23.51 -12.36
N GLU A 110 0.46 24.68 -11.76
CA GLU A 110 -0.39 24.84 -10.58
C GLU A 110 -1.81 24.31 -10.81
N ARG A 111 -2.37 24.57 -12.00
CA ARG A 111 -3.72 24.08 -12.37
C ARG A 111 -3.82 22.56 -12.35
N GLU A 112 -2.80 21.86 -12.86
CA GLU A 112 -2.77 20.39 -12.85
C GLU A 112 -2.64 19.85 -11.43
N ARG A 113 -1.75 20.42 -10.61
CA ARG A 113 -1.62 20.01 -9.20
C ARG A 113 -2.93 20.21 -8.44
N GLN A 114 -3.57 21.36 -8.60
CA GLN A 114 -4.86 21.65 -7.97
C GLN A 114 -5.96 20.69 -8.43
N HIS A 115 -5.99 20.32 -9.72
CA HIS A 115 -6.94 19.33 -10.21
C HIS A 115 -6.71 17.96 -9.56
N ILE A 116 -5.46 17.49 -9.50
CA ILE A 116 -5.10 16.20 -8.92
C ILE A 116 -5.40 16.19 -7.40
N LYS A 117 -5.02 17.26 -6.68
CA LYS A 117 -5.34 17.45 -5.26
C LYS A 117 -6.84 17.39 -5.01
N ALA A 118 -7.65 18.01 -5.86
CA ALA A 118 -9.11 17.96 -5.74
C ALA A 118 -9.68 16.53 -5.93
N GLU A 119 -9.16 15.74 -6.87
CA GLU A 119 -9.59 14.34 -7.05
C GLU A 119 -9.15 13.45 -5.88
N ILE A 120 -7.92 13.62 -5.37
CA ILE A 120 -7.45 12.91 -4.17
C ILE A 120 -8.29 13.29 -2.95
N LYS A 121 -8.63 14.57 -2.79
CA LYS A 121 -9.49 15.04 -1.70
C LYS A 121 -10.87 14.39 -1.73
N LYS A 122 -11.48 14.27 -2.92
CA LYS A 122 -12.76 13.55 -3.09
C LYS A 122 -12.63 12.09 -2.66
N ALA A 123 -11.55 11.41 -3.05
CA ALA A 123 -11.30 10.04 -2.64
C ALA A 123 -11.12 9.93 -1.12
N PHE A 124 -10.33 10.80 -0.49
CA PHE A 124 -10.13 10.83 0.95
C PHE A 124 -11.44 11.05 1.71
N ILE A 125 -12.29 11.98 1.26
CA ILE A 125 -13.63 12.17 1.84
C ILE A 125 -14.45 10.87 1.74
N SER A 126 -14.38 10.16 0.62
CA SER A 126 -15.11 8.91 0.47
C SER A 126 -14.55 7.80 1.37
N LEU A 127 -13.23 7.70 1.52
CA LEU A 127 -12.56 6.72 2.37
C LEU A 127 -12.76 7.00 3.88
N SER A 128 -12.79 8.28 4.28
CA SER A 128 -13.02 8.68 5.68
C SER A 128 -14.41 8.28 6.20
N ASN A 129 -15.38 8.12 5.29
CA ASN A 129 -16.72 7.63 5.61
C ASN A 129 -16.77 6.10 5.80
N ILE A 130 -15.73 5.37 5.38
CA ILE A 130 -15.60 3.93 5.60
C ILE A 130 -14.94 3.71 6.96
N ARG A 131 -15.74 3.61 8.02
CA ARG A 131 -15.25 3.44 9.40
C ARG A 131 -15.16 1.97 9.79
N GLY A 132 -14.18 1.66 10.64
CA GLY A 132 -13.99 0.34 11.24
C GLY A 132 -13.91 0.42 12.77
N THR A 133 -14.02 -0.72 13.44
CA THR A 133 -13.87 -0.84 14.90
C THR A 133 -12.68 -1.71 15.32
N VAL A 134 -12.13 -2.46 14.37
CA VAL A 134 -10.96 -3.33 14.53
C VAL A 134 -9.86 -2.80 13.62
N PRO A 135 -8.66 -2.50 14.14
CA PRO A 135 -7.60 -1.94 13.31
C PRO A 135 -6.91 -2.99 12.43
N GLY A 136 -6.25 -2.54 11.38
CA GLY A 136 -5.55 -3.40 10.45
C GLY A 136 -6.29 -3.61 9.12
N PRO A 137 -5.74 -4.44 8.23
CA PRO A 137 -6.39 -4.79 6.98
C PRO A 137 -7.69 -5.56 7.27
N VAL A 138 -8.64 -5.50 6.33
CA VAL A 138 -9.96 -6.15 6.48
C VAL A 138 -9.82 -7.66 6.73
N LYS A 139 -8.79 -8.25 6.12
CA LYS A 139 -8.34 -9.62 6.37
C LYS A 139 -6.81 -9.65 6.41
N ASN A 140 -6.26 -10.70 7.02
CA ASN A 140 -4.83 -10.92 7.22
C ASN A 140 -4.17 -10.06 8.30
N ILE A 141 -2.85 -10.13 8.37
CA ILE A 141 -2.02 -9.44 9.35
C ILE A 141 -1.58 -8.12 8.72
N ALA A 142 -1.53 -7.05 9.50
CA ALA A 142 -1.09 -5.75 9.02
C ALA A 142 0.37 -5.81 8.53
N GLN A 143 0.61 -5.22 7.36
CA GLN A 143 1.91 -5.16 6.69
C GLN A 143 2.26 -3.69 6.40
N GLY A 144 3.46 -3.48 5.86
CA GLY A 144 3.91 -2.17 5.40
C GLY A 144 4.77 -1.43 6.41
N ARG A 145 5.12 -0.20 6.06
CA ARG A 145 6.20 0.58 6.72
C ARG A 145 5.91 0.93 8.17
N LEU A 146 4.63 0.95 8.57
CA LEU A 146 4.22 1.11 9.97
C LEU A 146 4.54 -0.14 10.82
N PHE A 147 4.65 -1.33 10.22
CA PHE A 147 4.79 -2.60 10.91
C PHE A 147 6.10 -3.35 10.59
N SER A 148 7.06 -2.71 9.92
CA SER A 148 8.33 -3.30 9.42
C SER A 148 8.15 -4.32 8.29
N VAL A 149 9.26 -4.77 7.71
CA VAL A 149 9.27 -5.79 6.64
C VAL A 149 8.71 -7.16 7.06
N TYR A 150 8.49 -7.38 8.36
CA TYR A 150 7.93 -8.61 8.90
C TYR A 150 6.42 -8.50 9.20
N GLY A 151 5.85 -7.29 9.16
CA GLY A 151 4.45 -7.02 9.49
C GLY A 151 4.18 -7.06 11.00
N ALA A 152 2.90 -7.06 11.36
CA ALA A 152 2.47 -6.99 12.75
C ALA A 152 2.55 -8.33 13.51
N HIS A 153 2.78 -9.45 12.81
CA HIS A 153 2.75 -10.85 13.32
C HIS A 153 1.46 -11.34 13.98
N THR A 154 0.55 -10.43 14.31
CA THR A 154 -0.75 -10.75 14.88
C THR A 154 -1.84 -10.02 14.12
N LYS A 155 -3.03 -10.62 14.14
CA LYS A 155 -4.26 -9.89 13.83
C LYS A 155 -4.65 -9.10 15.07
N PHE A 156 -5.11 -7.88 14.86
CA PHE A 156 -5.67 -7.09 15.94
C PHE A 156 -7.15 -7.41 16.11
N SER A 157 -7.60 -7.45 17.36
CA SER A 157 -9.01 -7.55 17.74
C SER A 157 -9.53 -6.24 18.32
N THR A 158 -8.63 -5.36 18.78
CA THR A 158 -8.98 -4.08 19.40
C THR A 158 -7.98 -2.99 19.03
N VAL A 159 -8.42 -1.72 19.09
CA VAL A 159 -7.52 -0.55 18.99
C VAL A 159 -6.39 -0.63 20.01
N ARG A 160 -6.69 -1.13 21.21
CA ARG A 160 -5.72 -1.28 22.29
C ARG A 160 -4.53 -2.17 21.92
N GLU A 161 -4.77 -3.28 21.21
CA GLU A 161 -3.69 -4.16 20.77
C GLU A 161 -2.77 -3.48 19.75
N LEU A 162 -3.33 -2.67 18.84
CA LEU A 162 -2.54 -1.83 17.93
C LEU A 162 -1.69 -0.84 18.73
N GLU A 163 -2.29 -0.10 19.67
CA GLU A 163 -1.59 0.87 20.51
C GLU A 163 -0.46 0.24 21.31
N GLU A 164 -0.67 -0.95 21.89
CA GLU A 164 0.34 -1.68 22.64
C GLU A 164 1.52 -2.10 21.75
N LEU A 165 1.23 -2.63 20.55
CA LEU A 165 2.26 -2.99 19.58
C LEU A 165 3.08 -1.77 19.16
N LEU A 166 2.43 -0.67 18.79
CA LEU A 166 3.12 0.56 18.40
C LEU A 166 3.88 1.19 19.57
N THR A 167 3.33 1.15 20.79
CA THR A 167 4.01 1.61 22.01
C THR A 167 5.26 0.80 22.31
N ALA A 168 5.21 -0.52 22.15
CA ALA A 168 6.38 -1.37 22.32
C ALA A 168 7.52 -0.97 21.37
N LYS A 169 7.19 -0.53 20.15
CA LYS A 169 8.15 -0.03 19.16
C LYS A 169 8.76 1.33 19.51
N LEU A 170 8.29 2.03 20.53
CA LEU A 170 8.93 3.25 21.04
C LEU A 170 10.11 2.97 21.98
N PHE A 171 10.28 1.72 22.44
CA PHE A 171 11.34 1.32 23.37
C PHE A 171 11.43 2.21 24.62
N GLY A 172 10.28 2.48 25.25
CA GLY A 172 10.17 3.27 26.48
C GLY A 172 10.17 4.79 26.29
N LYS A 173 10.19 5.29 25.05
CA LYS A 173 10.15 6.74 24.74
C LYS A 173 8.73 7.30 24.64
N GLY A 174 7.85 6.89 25.56
CA GLY A 174 6.44 7.32 25.60
C GLY A 174 5.46 6.20 25.28
N SER A 175 4.19 6.60 25.12
CA SER A 175 3.05 5.72 24.94
C SER A 175 2.08 6.26 23.89
N LEU A 176 1.48 5.35 23.14
CA LEU A 176 0.37 5.58 22.20
C LEU A 176 -0.96 5.01 22.72
N ILE A 177 -0.99 4.54 23.97
CA ILE A 177 -2.20 4.05 24.61
C ILE A 177 -3.26 5.16 24.72
N GLY A 178 -4.47 4.87 24.26
CA GLY A 178 -5.61 5.79 24.23
C GLY A 178 -5.41 6.96 23.26
N ALA A 179 -4.48 6.86 22.32
CA ALA A 179 -4.15 7.95 21.41
C ALA A 179 -5.10 8.04 20.21
N PHE A 180 -5.83 6.96 19.89
CA PHE A 180 -6.63 6.88 18.68
C PHE A 180 -8.13 6.85 18.98
N ASP A 181 -8.86 7.80 18.43
CA ASP A 181 -10.30 7.99 18.66
C ASP A 181 -11.17 7.38 17.55
N GLN A 182 -10.61 7.15 16.37
CA GLN A 182 -11.31 6.61 15.22
C GLN A 182 -10.41 5.75 14.34
N LEU A 183 -11.06 4.85 13.58
CA LEU A 183 -10.44 4.12 12.48
C LEU A 183 -11.21 4.38 11.20
N VAL A 184 -10.49 4.75 10.15
CA VAL A 184 -11.01 4.96 8.80
C VAL A 184 -10.23 4.10 7.82
N MET A 185 -10.78 3.87 6.63
CA MET A 185 -10.03 3.19 5.57
C MET A 185 -8.87 4.09 5.12
N CYS A 186 -7.64 3.69 5.45
CA CYS A 186 -6.42 4.34 5.00
C CYS A 186 -5.75 3.48 3.93
N HIS A 187 -5.16 4.13 2.92
CA HIS A 187 -4.46 3.43 1.85
C HIS A 187 -3.08 2.92 2.31
N MET A 188 -2.40 3.68 3.17
CA MET A 188 -1.08 3.39 3.77
C MET A 188 0.11 3.37 2.79
N ASP A 189 -0.10 3.31 1.48
CA ASP A 189 0.96 3.45 0.45
C ASP A 189 0.61 4.48 -0.65
N LEU A 190 0.46 5.76 -0.29
CA LEU A 190 0.03 6.81 -1.23
C LEU A 190 1.18 7.42 -2.07
N ASN A 191 1.82 6.57 -2.85
CA ASN A 191 2.83 6.98 -3.82
C ASN A 191 2.19 7.36 -5.16
N MET A 192 2.79 8.30 -5.92
CA MET A 192 2.29 8.69 -7.26
C MET A 192 2.18 7.49 -8.22
N ARG A 193 3.04 6.48 -8.07
CA ARG A 193 2.99 5.23 -8.85
C ARG A 193 1.70 4.43 -8.62
N ASN A 194 1.03 4.63 -7.50
CA ASN A 194 -0.21 3.95 -7.14
C ASN A 194 -1.46 4.72 -7.59
N LEU A 195 -1.30 5.77 -8.42
CA LEU A 195 -2.37 6.64 -8.87
C LEU A 195 -2.38 6.74 -10.40
N ILE A 196 -3.52 6.44 -11.02
CA ILE A 196 -3.70 6.50 -12.48
C ILE A 196 -4.95 7.31 -12.83
N PHE A 197 -4.83 8.26 -13.75
CA PHE A 197 -5.99 8.83 -14.44
C PHE A 197 -6.32 7.97 -15.66
N ASP A 198 -7.54 7.44 -15.72
CA ASP A 198 -8.03 6.78 -16.94
C ASP A 198 -8.31 7.81 -18.06
N LYS A 199 -8.61 7.31 -19.26
CA LYS A 199 -9.00 8.16 -20.40
C LYS A 199 -10.26 9.00 -20.18
N ASN A 200 -11.07 8.69 -19.17
CA ASN A 200 -12.26 9.45 -18.78
C ASN A 200 -11.99 10.41 -17.61
N ASN A 201 -10.72 10.63 -17.27
CA ASN A 201 -10.29 11.52 -16.20
C ASN A 201 -10.79 11.10 -14.81
N ARG A 202 -10.94 9.78 -14.57
CA ARG A 202 -11.20 9.20 -13.26
C ARG A 202 -9.88 8.79 -12.62
N LEU A 203 -9.68 9.18 -11.36
CA LEU A 203 -8.51 8.79 -10.59
C LEU A 203 -8.70 7.42 -9.93
N PHE A 204 -7.89 6.44 -10.35
CA PHE A 204 -7.80 5.11 -9.77
C PHE A 204 -6.68 5.03 -8.75
N PHE A 205 -6.97 4.37 -7.63
CA PHE A 205 -6.00 4.01 -6.60
C PHE A 205 -5.65 2.53 -6.75
N LEU A 206 -4.35 2.24 -6.76
CA LEU A 206 -3.77 0.91 -6.95
C LEU A 206 -3.01 0.46 -5.70
N ASP A 207 -2.71 -0.83 -5.61
CA ASP A 207 -1.91 -1.42 -4.54
C ASP A 207 -2.49 -1.19 -3.13
N TRP A 208 -3.59 -1.87 -2.87
CA TRP A 208 -4.31 -1.82 -1.59
C TRP A 208 -3.76 -2.82 -0.56
N ALA A 209 -2.57 -3.38 -0.76
CA ALA A 209 -2.04 -4.46 0.07
C ALA A 209 -1.81 -4.03 1.54
N ASP A 210 -1.34 -2.80 1.75
CA ASP A 210 -1.07 -2.24 3.08
C ASP A 210 -2.29 -1.50 3.68
N SER A 211 -3.37 -1.38 2.91
CA SER A 211 -4.57 -0.65 3.31
C SER A 211 -5.34 -1.34 4.43
N GLY A 212 -6.24 -0.60 5.06
CA GLY A 212 -7.07 -1.13 6.14
C GLY A 212 -7.67 -0.04 7.02
N TYR A 213 -8.26 -0.46 8.12
CA TYR A 213 -8.81 0.43 9.14
C TYR A 213 -7.69 0.91 10.06
N TYR A 214 -7.31 2.18 9.94
CA TYR A 214 -6.25 2.78 10.75
C TYR A 214 -6.64 4.17 11.25
N PRO A 215 -5.99 4.67 12.32
CA PRO A 215 -6.09 6.06 12.71
C PRO A 215 -5.55 6.98 11.59
N PRO A 216 -6.22 8.10 11.25
CA PRO A 216 -5.72 9.05 10.25
C PRO A 216 -4.28 9.52 10.51
N GLU A 217 -3.89 9.63 11.78
CA GLU A 217 -2.54 9.99 12.22
C GLU A 217 -1.47 9.02 11.67
N SER A 218 -1.84 7.77 11.40
CA SER A 218 -0.94 6.77 10.80
C SER A 218 -0.58 7.13 9.36
N GLN A 219 -1.56 7.57 8.57
CA GLN A 219 -1.34 8.05 7.20
C GLN A 219 -0.56 9.36 7.23
N GLU A 220 -0.89 10.29 8.12
CA GLU A 220 -0.14 11.54 8.31
C GLU A 220 1.33 11.29 8.66
N ALA A 221 1.61 10.38 9.58
CA ALA A 221 2.97 10.04 9.98
C ALA A 221 3.78 9.45 8.83
N LEU A 222 3.17 8.63 7.95
CA LEU A 222 3.84 8.12 6.75
C LEU A 222 4.19 9.24 5.77
N LEU A 223 3.27 10.17 5.51
CA LEU A 223 3.51 11.32 4.62
C LEU A 223 4.64 12.22 5.16
N LEU A 224 4.61 12.53 6.45
CA LEU A 224 5.66 13.33 7.09
C LEU A 224 7.01 12.63 7.10
N HIS A 225 7.02 11.31 7.30
CA HIS A 225 8.24 10.52 7.19
C HIS A 225 8.81 10.53 5.78
N ASP A 226 7.96 10.50 4.75
CA ASP A 226 8.39 10.59 3.35
C ASP A 226 9.04 11.95 3.04
N ILE A 227 8.43 13.05 3.49
CA ILE A 227 9.03 14.40 3.40
C ILE A 227 10.43 14.45 4.05
N GLN A 228 10.62 13.75 5.18
CA GLN A 228 11.92 13.70 5.86
C GLN A 228 12.98 12.93 5.06
N LEU A 229 12.58 11.91 4.27
CA LEU A 229 13.49 11.10 3.47
C LEU A 229 13.83 11.74 2.12
N THR A 230 12.86 12.38 1.47
CA THR A 230 12.99 12.88 0.08
C THR A 230 13.48 14.33 -0.01
N HIS A 231 13.81 14.96 1.13
CA HIS A 231 14.16 16.38 1.33
C HIS A 231 12.93 17.29 1.57
N PRO A 232 13.03 18.35 2.41
CA PRO A 232 11.94 19.31 2.67
C PRO A 232 11.35 20.03 1.45
N ASP A 233 11.88 19.83 0.25
CA ASP A 233 11.38 20.40 -1.00
C ASP A 233 10.50 19.42 -1.80
N SER A 234 10.16 18.26 -1.21
CA SER A 234 9.30 17.26 -1.86
C SER A 234 7.87 17.76 -1.98
N ALA A 235 7.56 18.39 -3.11
CA ALA A 235 6.30 19.09 -3.33
C ALA A 235 5.08 18.15 -3.38
N TRP A 236 5.24 16.88 -3.80
CA TRP A 236 4.15 15.90 -3.86
C TRP A 236 3.64 15.56 -2.47
N GLU A 237 4.52 15.14 -1.57
CA GLU A 237 4.17 14.73 -0.22
C GLU A 237 3.64 15.92 0.59
N GLN A 238 4.16 17.13 0.35
CA GLN A 238 3.64 18.36 0.95
C GLN A 238 2.22 18.66 0.52
N ASP A 239 1.94 18.62 -0.79
CA ASP A 239 0.59 18.83 -1.33
C ASP A 239 -0.38 17.75 -0.84
N LEU A 240 0.08 16.50 -0.74
CA LEU A 240 -0.73 15.40 -0.24
C LEU A 240 -1.01 15.51 1.27
N LEU A 241 -0.02 15.94 2.05
CA LEU A 241 -0.17 16.23 3.48
C LEU A 241 -1.14 17.38 3.70
N GLU A 242 -1.10 18.43 2.88
CA GLU A 242 -2.07 19.52 2.91
C GLU A 242 -3.50 18.98 2.70
N VAL A 243 -3.72 18.19 1.64
CA VAL A 243 -5.03 17.57 1.36
C VAL A 243 -5.50 16.69 2.51
N HIS A 244 -4.59 15.92 3.13
CA HIS A 244 -4.90 15.12 4.31
C HIS A 244 -5.36 16.00 5.49
N ARG A 245 -4.61 17.06 5.80
CA ARG A 245 -4.90 17.97 6.92
C ARG A 245 -6.14 18.83 6.70
N GLU A 246 -6.48 19.16 5.46
CA GLU A 246 -7.75 19.82 5.15
C GLU A 246 -8.96 18.97 5.56
N LEU A 247 -8.83 17.63 5.54
CA LEU A 247 -9.91 16.72 5.89
C LEU A 247 -9.93 16.38 7.38
N TYR A 248 -8.78 16.02 7.95
CA TYR A 248 -8.69 15.48 9.31
C TYR A 248 -8.24 16.52 10.34
N GLY A 249 -7.83 17.71 9.91
CA GLY A 249 -7.01 18.61 10.71
C GLY A 249 -5.57 18.10 10.83
N SER A 250 -4.73 18.86 11.52
CA SER A 250 -3.44 18.33 11.98
C SER A 250 -3.70 17.33 13.11
N GLY A 251 -3.17 16.11 12.99
CA GLY A 251 -3.18 15.17 14.09
C GLY A 251 -2.45 15.72 15.30
N ASN A 252 -2.67 15.10 16.47
CA ASN A 252 -1.94 15.48 17.67
C ASN A 252 -0.42 15.34 17.42
N GLU A 253 0.30 16.46 17.48
CA GLU A 253 1.72 16.53 17.12
C GLU A 253 2.57 15.50 17.89
N GLU A 254 2.25 15.26 19.17
CA GLU A 254 2.96 14.28 20.00
C GLU A 254 2.68 12.85 19.53
N VAL A 255 1.45 12.54 19.15
CA VAL A 255 1.04 11.23 18.62
C VAL A 255 1.72 10.97 17.27
N VAL A 256 1.67 11.94 16.35
CA VAL A 256 2.27 11.85 15.02
C VAL A 256 3.80 11.70 15.13
N ALA A 257 4.46 12.46 15.99
CA ALA A 257 5.91 12.33 16.21
C ALA A 257 6.30 10.94 16.73
N LYS A 258 5.50 10.34 17.62
CA LYS A 258 5.69 8.96 18.08
C LYS A 258 5.50 7.95 16.96
N LEU A 259 4.49 8.12 16.11
CA LEU A 259 4.27 7.25 14.95
C LEU A 259 5.44 7.31 13.95
N ILE A 260 5.95 8.50 13.64
CA ILE A 260 7.17 8.67 12.83
C ILE A 260 8.34 7.91 13.47
N ARG A 261 8.49 7.99 14.80
CA ARG A 261 9.52 7.25 15.53
C ARG A 261 9.35 5.74 15.42
N VAL A 262 8.11 5.24 15.45
CA VAL A 262 7.80 3.82 15.23
C VAL A 262 8.23 3.39 13.83
N ILE A 263 7.89 4.17 12.80
CA ILE A 263 8.28 3.90 11.40
C ILE A 263 9.81 3.84 11.27
N GLN A 264 10.54 4.81 11.85
CA GLN A 264 12.01 4.83 11.86
C GLN A 264 12.61 3.59 12.55
N ASN A 265 12.04 3.18 13.69
CA ASN A 265 12.50 2.02 14.43
C ASN A 265 12.21 0.70 13.68
N ASN A 266 11.09 0.64 12.96
CA ASN A 266 10.68 -0.52 12.16
C ASN A 266 11.50 -0.69 10.89
N ASN A 267 11.95 0.40 10.28
CA ASN A 267 12.80 0.39 9.08
C ASN A 267 14.30 0.53 9.41
N GLY A 268 14.66 0.49 10.69
CA GLY A 268 16.05 0.55 11.18
C GLY A 268 16.58 -0.80 11.68
N PRO A 269 17.75 -0.83 12.33
CA PRO A 269 18.40 -2.06 12.83
C PRO A 269 17.55 -2.89 13.80
N ARG A 270 16.48 -2.30 14.36
CA ARG A 270 15.57 -2.94 15.32
C ARG A 270 14.24 -3.35 14.71
N GLY A 271 14.11 -3.41 13.38
CA GLY A 271 12.88 -3.82 12.69
C GLY A 271 12.33 -5.15 13.22
N ALA A 272 13.21 -6.15 13.36
CA ALA A 272 12.89 -7.49 13.87
C ALA A 272 12.65 -7.59 15.39
N SER A 273 12.73 -6.51 16.16
CA SER A 273 12.67 -6.53 17.65
C SER A 273 11.45 -7.25 18.25
N HIS A 274 10.32 -7.18 17.56
CA HIS A 274 9.06 -7.82 17.94
C HIS A 274 9.06 -9.34 17.79
N LEU A 275 9.98 -9.92 17.00
CA LEU A 275 10.16 -11.36 16.85
C LEU A 275 10.86 -12.01 18.04
N VAL A 276 11.59 -11.21 18.83
CA VAL A 276 12.49 -11.71 19.89
C VAL A 276 11.75 -11.89 21.23
N ASN A 277 10.48 -11.46 21.32
CA ASN A 277 9.68 -11.57 22.55
C ASN A 277 8.89 -12.88 22.68
N ASP A 278 8.87 -13.74 21.66
CA ASP A 278 8.37 -15.11 21.80
C ASP A 278 9.46 -15.99 22.44
N LYS A 279 9.12 -16.55 23.60
CA LYS A 279 10.04 -17.29 24.47
C LYS A 279 10.74 -18.45 23.75
N GLN A 280 12.05 -18.55 24.01
CA GLN A 280 12.97 -19.69 23.85
C GLN A 280 13.66 -19.93 22.50
N SER A 281 14.98 -19.66 22.52
CA SER A 281 16.08 -20.36 21.82
C SER A 281 15.96 -20.65 20.33
N ALA A 282 16.60 -19.83 19.50
CA ALA A 282 17.49 -20.26 18.41
C ALA A 282 18.28 -19.05 17.89
N GLY A 283 19.48 -19.30 17.35
CA GLY A 283 20.56 -18.32 17.17
C GLY A 283 20.25 -17.07 16.33
N GLU A 284 21.14 -16.09 16.48
CA GLU A 284 21.11 -14.80 15.79
C GLU A 284 20.80 -14.95 14.28
N PRO A 285 19.81 -14.23 13.74
CA PRO A 285 19.60 -14.20 12.30
C PRO A 285 20.75 -13.43 11.63
N THR A 286 21.53 -14.14 10.81
CA THR A 286 22.52 -13.53 9.92
C THR A 286 21.85 -12.55 8.97
N PHE A 287 22.26 -11.29 9.07
CA PHE A 287 21.84 -10.20 8.18
C PHE A 287 22.44 -10.41 6.79
N VAL A 288 21.61 -10.60 5.77
CA VAL A 288 22.03 -10.50 4.37
C VAL A 288 21.44 -9.22 3.79
N PRO A 289 22.22 -8.14 3.63
CA PRO A 289 21.72 -6.92 3.02
C PRO A 289 21.44 -7.17 1.53
N ARG A 290 20.27 -6.72 1.04
CA ARG A 290 20.06 -6.57 -0.40
C ARG A 290 21.02 -5.51 -0.92
N LYS A 291 21.78 -5.85 -1.95
CA LYS A 291 22.67 -4.90 -2.64
C LYS A 291 21.81 -3.86 -3.36
N SER A 292 22.28 -2.62 -3.25
CA SER A 292 21.90 -1.41 -4.00
C SER A 292 21.65 -1.64 -5.48
#